data_AF-A0A8B8P178-F1
#
_entry.id   AF-A0A8B8P178-F1
#
_cell.length_a   1.000
_cell.length_b   1.000
_cell.length_c   1.000
_cell.angle_alpha   90.00
_cell.angle_beta   90.00
_cell.angle_gamma   90.00
#
_symmetry.space_group_name_H-M   'P 1'
#
loop_
_entity.id
_entity.type
_entity.pdbx_description
1 polymer ?
#
loop_
_entity_poly.entity_id
_entity_poly.type
_entity_poly.pdbx_seq_one_letter_code
_entity_poly.pdbx_strand_id
1 'polypeptide(L)'
;MEIGNLQSLQVLDLSQNLLEGGIPQKLGLLHRLELLNLSHNQLSGSIASTFDDMASLTSIDISYNELEGPLPNITAFRNATIEVVRGNKGLCGVIASLNPCTATTSKGKNKNKKLLLTLIPTLGCLLSLLLVVGISSIICRRLRKTEPCSNNRSNENPWAVLSFDGRMVYESIIEATEEFDAKYCIGVGGHGSVYNARLQTGEIVAVKKLKEAVDVEIASRKAFEREIHALTEARHRNIVKLYGFCSSSRHSFLVYEFLESGSLKDVLNNEERITTFDWNKRVNVVKGVACALCYMHHECSPPIVHRDVSSKNILLDEEYEAHVSDFGTAKVLQPYSSNWTSFAGTFGYAAPELAYTMEVKEKCDVYSFGVVTLEVITGRHPGDLISSLASSSSSSSSNSTASHWPLKQALDQRIPYPDGDLLGHVVFIVKMAFTCLTAKPEHRPSMEQVSQQISARGSIMISALEDIKLEELVDPGCFTY
;
A
#
# COMPACT_ATOMS: atom_id res chain seq x y z
N MET A 1 3.45 -2.70 -28.65
CA MET A 1 2.09 -3.08 -28.20
C MET A 1 1.59 -4.25 -29.03
N GLU A 2 1.47 -5.42 -28.42
CA GLU A 2 1.19 -6.72 -29.05
C GLU A 2 -0.30 -7.10 -29.04
N ILE A 3 -1.15 -6.24 -28.47
CA ILE A 3 -2.58 -6.53 -28.24
C ILE A 3 -3.37 -6.86 -29.51
N GLY A 4 -2.95 -6.36 -30.67
CA GLY A 4 -3.58 -6.66 -31.96
C GLY A 4 -3.45 -8.13 -32.42
N ASN A 5 -2.67 -8.95 -31.73
CA ASN A 5 -2.55 -10.39 -32.00
C ASN A 5 -3.60 -11.23 -31.26
N LEU A 6 -4.39 -10.65 -30.35
CA LEU A 6 -5.38 -11.35 -29.55
C LEU A 6 -6.70 -11.56 -30.31
N GLN A 7 -6.65 -12.34 -31.40
CA GLN A 7 -7.77 -12.53 -32.35
C GLN A 7 -9.06 -13.11 -31.74
N SER A 8 -9.01 -13.66 -30.53
CA SER A 8 -10.17 -14.18 -29.79
C SER A 8 -10.75 -13.20 -28.76
N LEU A 9 -10.15 -12.01 -28.58
CA LEU A 9 -10.57 -11.05 -27.56
C LEU A 9 -11.94 -10.44 -27.92
N GLN A 10 -12.90 -10.55 -27.00
CA GLN A 10 -14.25 -10.01 -27.14
C GLN A 10 -14.49 -8.75 -26.31
N VAL A 11 -13.84 -8.63 -25.17
CA VAL A 11 -14.00 -7.50 -24.25
C VAL A 11 -12.63 -6.94 -23.92
N LEU A 12 -12.48 -5.62 -24.12
CA LEU A 12 -11.30 -4.88 -23.72
C LEU A 12 -11.72 -3.63 -22.96
N ASP A 13 -11.46 -3.62 -21.65
CA ASP A 13 -11.64 -2.46 -20.79
C ASP A 13 -10.27 -1.97 -20.31
N LEU A 14 -9.91 -0.77 -20.73
CA LEU A 14 -8.71 -0.03 -20.33
C LEU A 14 -9.09 1.33 -19.72
N SER A 15 -10.33 1.49 -19.25
CA SER A 15 -10.79 2.74 -18.68
C SER A 15 -10.09 3.11 -17.37
N GLN A 16 -10.12 4.39 -17.01
CA GLN A 16 -9.58 4.93 -15.75
C GLN A 16 -8.08 4.61 -15.54
N ASN A 17 -7.30 4.79 -16.60
CA ASN A 17 -5.85 4.68 -16.55
C ASN A 17 -5.20 6.02 -16.92
N LEU A 18 -3.88 6.06 -16.94
CA LEU A 18 -3.09 7.22 -17.37
C LEU A 18 -2.48 6.98 -18.76
N LEU A 19 -3.19 6.28 -19.65
CA LEU A 19 -2.68 5.97 -20.99
C LEU A 19 -2.57 7.24 -21.83
N GLU A 20 -1.37 7.51 -22.32
CA GLU A 20 -1.03 8.66 -23.17
C GLU A 20 -0.73 8.26 -24.62
N GLY A 21 -0.71 9.25 -25.52
CA GLY A 21 -0.48 9.03 -26.95
C GLY A 21 -1.73 8.58 -27.72
N GLY A 22 -1.56 8.15 -28.97
CA GLY A 22 -2.68 7.78 -29.84
C GLY A 22 -3.15 6.33 -29.71
N ILE A 23 -4.42 6.09 -30.03
CA ILE A 23 -4.98 4.73 -30.09
C ILE A 23 -4.24 3.95 -31.20
N PRO A 24 -3.55 2.83 -30.88
CA PRO A 24 -2.77 2.12 -31.87
C PRO A 24 -3.64 1.51 -32.96
N GLN A 25 -3.26 1.70 -34.22
CA GLN A 25 -4.00 1.18 -35.39
C GLN A 25 -4.22 -0.33 -35.35
N LYS A 26 -3.30 -1.07 -34.71
CA LYS A 26 -3.37 -2.53 -34.53
C LYS A 26 -4.59 -2.98 -33.71
N LEU A 27 -5.20 -2.09 -32.92
CA LEU A 27 -6.42 -2.42 -32.19
C LEU A 27 -7.62 -2.65 -33.13
N GLY A 28 -7.61 -2.01 -34.29
CA GLY A 28 -8.59 -2.26 -35.36
C GLY A 28 -8.52 -3.65 -36.00
N LEU A 29 -7.46 -4.44 -35.71
CA LEU A 29 -7.31 -5.82 -36.21
C LEU A 29 -8.02 -6.86 -35.35
N LEU A 30 -8.67 -6.45 -34.25
CA LEU A 30 -9.40 -7.33 -33.34
C LEU A 30 -10.83 -7.53 -33.84
N HIS A 31 -11.00 -8.33 -34.88
CA HIS A 31 -12.29 -8.51 -35.55
C HIS A 31 -13.39 -9.17 -34.69
N ARG A 32 -13.03 -9.80 -33.56
CA ARG A 32 -14.00 -10.42 -32.62
C ARG A 32 -14.33 -9.55 -31.42
N LEU A 33 -13.78 -8.34 -31.33
CA LEU A 33 -14.01 -7.45 -30.20
C LEU A 33 -15.44 -6.89 -30.24
N GLU A 34 -16.18 -7.08 -29.17
CA GLU A 34 -17.58 -6.69 -29.00
C GLU A 34 -17.73 -5.44 -28.11
N LEU A 35 -16.90 -5.33 -27.07
CA LEU A 35 -16.88 -4.19 -26.15
C LEU A 35 -15.47 -3.59 -26.04
N LEU A 36 -15.37 -2.29 -26.26
CA LEU A 36 -14.14 -1.51 -26.07
C LEU A 36 -14.39 -0.31 -25.16
N ASN A 37 -13.78 -0.29 -23.99
CA ASN A 37 -13.82 0.85 -23.07
C ASN A 37 -12.42 1.43 -22.89
N LEU A 38 -12.22 2.67 -23.34
CA LEU A 38 -10.98 3.46 -23.23
C LEU A 38 -11.21 4.74 -22.42
N SER A 39 -12.36 4.88 -21.75
CA SER A 39 -12.75 6.11 -21.07
C SER A 39 -11.80 6.53 -19.95
N HIS A 40 -11.76 7.82 -19.60
CA HIS A 40 -10.94 8.34 -18.51
C HIS A 40 -9.44 8.00 -18.64
N ASN A 41 -8.84 8.47 -19.74
CA ASN A 41 -7.41 8.34 -20.02
C ASN A 41 -6.86 9.68 -20.57
N GLN A 42 -5.61 9.70 -21.03
CA GLN A 42 -4.96 10.86 -21.68
C GLN A 42 -4.68 10.59 -23.16
N LEU A 43 -5.51 9.76 -23.81
CA LEU A 43 -5.31 9.37 -25.21
C LEU A 43 -5.61 10.55 -26.13
N SER A 44 -4.75 10.78 -27.12
CA SER A 44 -4.79 11.95 -28.01
C SER A 44 -4.75 11.56 -29.49
N GLY A 45 -5.08 12.51 -30.37
CA GLY A 45 -5.10 12.29 -31.82
C GLY A 45 -6.37 11.60 -32.32
N SER A 46 -6.34 11.09 -33.55
CA SER A 46 -7.52 10.56 -34.24
C SER A 46 -7.68 9.04 -34.10
N ILE A 47 -8.93 8.58 -34.10
CA ILE A 47 -9.25 7.16 -34.24
C ILE A 47 -8.87 6.72 -35.66
N ALA A 48 -8.08 5.67 -35.77
CA ALA A 48 -7.59 5.19 -37.05
C ALA A 48 -8.71 4.58 -37.90
N SER A 49 -8.61 4.70 -39.22
CA SER A 49 -9.59 4.13 -40.17
C SER A 49 -9.69 2.60 -40.11
N THR A 50 -8.72 1.91 -39.50
CA THR A 50 -8.80 0.46 -39.25
C THR A 50 -9.97 0.07 -38.34
N PHE A 51 -10.54 1.03 -37.60
CA PHE A 51 -11.74 0.81 -36.79
C PHE A 51 -13.02 0.72 -37.63
N ASP A 52 -13.01 1.20 -38.88
CA ASP A 52 -14.16 1.06 -39.78
C ASP A 52 -14.46 -0.42 -40.11
N ASP A 53 -13.46 -1.30 -39.95
CA ASP A 53 -13.55 -2.75 -40.23
C ASP A 53 -13.94 -3.60 -39.01
N MET A 54 -14.19 -2.99 -37.84
CA MET A 54 -14.53 -3.70 -36.59
C MET A 54 -16.03 -4.05 -36.52
N ALA A 55 -16.49 -4.95 -37.39
CA ALA A 55 -17.91 -5.29 -37.54
C ALA A 55 -18.57 -5.90 -36.28
N SER A 56 -17.80 -6.58 -35.43
CA SER A 56 -18.32 -7.18 -34.18
C SER A 56 -18.46 -6.18 -33.03
N LEU A 57 -17.89 -4.98 -33.16
CA LEU A 57 -17.91 -4.00 -32.07
C LEU A 57 -19.32 -3.40 -31.94
N THR A 58 -19.93 -3.61 -30.78
CA THR A 58 -21.30 -3.19 -30.48
C THR A 58 -21.37 -2.15 -29.37
N SER A 59 -20.41 -2.18 -28.43
CA SER A 59 -20.32 -1.24 -27.31
C SER A 59 -18.96 -0.56 -27.30
N ILE A 60 -18.95 0.77 -27.24
CA ILE A 60 -17.72 1.55 -27.17
C ILE A 60 -17.88 2.73 -26.21
N ASP A 61 -16.85 2.99 -25.40
CA ASP A 61 -16.73 4.22 -24.61
C ASP A 61 -15.31 4.76 -24.71
N ILE A 62 -15.18 5.99 -25.22
CA ILE A 62 -13.92 6.72 -25.38
C ILE A 62 -13.99 8.09 -24.69
N SER A 63 -14.92 8.26 -23.76
CA SER A 63 -15.14 9.53 -23.05
C SER A 63 -13.95 9.92 -22.17
N TYR A 64 -13.85 11.21 -21.83
CA TYR A 64 -12.81 11.78 -20.98
C TYR A 64 -11.39 11.41 -21.44
N ASN A 65 -11.07 11.82 -22.66
CA ASN A 65 -9.76 11.71 -23.31
C ASN A 65 -9.44 13.02 -24.07
N GLU A 66 -8.34 13.04 -24.84
CA GLU A 66 -7.94 14.17 -25.68
C GLU A 66 -8.08 13.88 -27.19
N LEU A 67 -9.02 13.03 -27.59
CA LEU A 67 -9.19 12.59 -28.98
C LEU A 67 -9.81 13.69 -29.87
N GLU A 68 -9.49 13.64 -31.15
CA GLU A 68 -9.96 14.59 -32.17
C GLU A 68 -10.21 13.93 -33.53
N GLY A 69 -10.97 14.60 -34.41
CA GLY A 69 -11.24 14.13 -35.77
C GLY A 69 -12.50 13.28 -35.93
N PRO A 70 -12.68 12.63 -37.10
CA PRO A 70 -13.91 11.93 -37.44
C PRO A 70 -14.07 10.62 -36.66
N LEU A 71 -15.30 10.34 -36.21
CA LEU A 71 -15.68 9.03 -35.68
C LEU A 71 -15.84 8.00 -36.82
N PRO A 72 -15.36 6.75 -36.62
CA PRO A 72 -15.63 5.62 -37.51
C PRO A 72 -17.12 5.39 -37.72
N ASN A 73 -17.49 4.99 -38.94
CA ASN A 73 -18.91 4.86 -39.31
C ASN A 73 -19.47 3.44 -39.07
N ILE A 74 -19.29 2.94 -37.85
CA ILE A 74 -19.66 1.57 -37.42
C ILE A 74 -20.87 1.56 -36.47
N THR A 75 -21.49 0.39 -36.31
CA THR A 75 -22.70 0.19 -35.49
C THR A 75 -22.54 0.73 -34.06
N ALA A 76 -21.39 0.49 -33.43
CA ALA A 76 -21.09 0.98 -32.08
C ALA A 76 -21.24 2.49 -31.93
N PHE A 77 -20.85 3.28 -32.94
CA PHE A 77 -20.99 4.75 -32.91
C PHE A 77 -22.33 5.26 -33.44
N ARG A 78 -22.99 4.54 -34.36
CA ARG A 78 -24.30 4.93 -34.90
C ARG A 78 -25.42 4.86 -33.85
N ASN A 79 -25.34 3.88 -32.96
CA ASN A 79 -26.35 3.65 -31.92
C ASN A 79 -25.95 4.23 -30.55
N ALA A 80 -24.80 4.87 -30.47
CA ALA A 80 -24.25 5.44 -29.24
C ALA A 80 -24.85 6.80 -28.90
N THR A 81 -24.90 7.11 -27.60
CA THR A 81 -25.26 8.45 -27.09
C THR A 81 -24.03 9.36 -27.04
N ILE A 82 -24.21 10.65 -26.77
CA ILE A 82 -23.09 11.60 -26.64
C ILE A 82 -22.16 11.29 -25.46
N GLU A 83 -22.63 10.54 -24.45
CA GLU A 83 -21.85 10.24 -23.24
C GLU A 83 -20.59 9.44 -23.55
N VAL A 84 -20.64 8.51 -24.52
CA VAL A 84 -19.50 7.64 -24.87
C VAL A 84 -18.34 8.38 -25.54
N VAL A 85 -18.52 9.65 -25.91
CA VAL A 85 -17.48 10.48 -26.55
C VAL A 85 -17.26 11.79 -25.79
N ARG A 86 -17.96 11.99 -24.67
CA ARG A 86 -17.93 13.22 -23.87
C ARG A 86 -16.52 13.54 -23.41
N GLY A 87 -16.18 14.83 -23.28
CA GLY A 87 -14.89 15.25 -22.71
C GLY A 87 -13.69 15.19 -23.65
N ASN A 88 -13.90 14.91 -24.94
CA ASN A 88 -12.86 14.96 -25.97
C ASN A 88 -12.77 16.34 -26.66
N LYS A 89 -11.57 16.71 -27.15
CA LYS A 89 -11.26 18.08 -27.61
C LYS A 89 -11.85 18.45 -28.98
N GLY A 90 -12.06 17.48 -29.88
CA GLY A 90 -12.38 17.80 -31.28
C GLY A 90 -13.02 16.71 -32.12
N LEU A 91 -13.82 15.82 -31.51
CA LEU A 91 -14.51 14.76 -32.24
C LEU A 91 -15.67 15.32 -33.09
N CYS A 92 -15.82 14.78 -34.31
CA CYS A 92 -16.91 15.10 -35.23
C CYS A 92 -17.47 13.79 -35.81
N GLY A 93 -18.75 13.74 -36.21
CA GLY A 93 -19.29 12.49 -36.76
C GLY A 93 -20.81 12.35 -36.71
N VAL A 94 -21.26 11.09 -36.77
CA VAL A 94 -22.66 10.69 -36.99
C VAL A 94 -23.53 10.79 -35.73
N ILE A 95 -22.94 10.93 -34.54
CA ILE A 95 -23.68 11.13 -33.29
C ILE A 95 -24.39 12.48 -33.36
N ALA A 96 -25.71 12.50 -33.13
CA ALA A 96 -26.60 13.65 -33.36
C ALA A 96 -26.22 14.95 -32.62
N SER A 97 -25.36 14.88 -31.60
CA SER A 97 -24.88 16.02 -30.81
C SER A 97 -23.44 16.46 -31.15
N LEU A 98 -22.78 15.83 -32.13
CA LEU A 98 -21.48 16.27 -32.63
C LEU A 98 -21.63 17.11 -33.91
N ASN A 99 -20.68 18.01 -34.13
CA ASN A 99 -20.62 18.77 -35.38
C ASN A 99 -20.33 17.81 -36.56
N PRO A 100 -20.94 18.02 -37.74
CA PRO A 100 -20.57 17.30 -38.95
C PRO A 100 -19.11 17.57 -39.32
N CYS A 101 -18.37 16.52 -39.68
CA CYS A 101 -17.00 16.67 -40.16
C CYS A 101 -17.00 17.43 -41.50
N THR A 102 -16.63 18.70 -41.49
CA THR A 102 -16.45 19.49 -42.71
C THR A 102 -15.03 19.27 -43.22
N ALA A 103 -14.92 18.76 -44.46
CA ALA A 103 -13.62 18.59 -45.11
C ALA A 103 -13.06 19.97 -45.48
N THR A 104 -12.41 20.64 -44.53
CA THR A 104 -11.56 21.78 -44.86
C THR A 104 -10.26 21.25 -45.44
N THR A 105 -10.28 21.09 -46.76
CA THR A 105 -9.07 21.05 -47.56
C THR A 105 -8.21 22.27 -47.19
N SER A 106 -6.99 22.00 -46.75
CA SER A 106 -5.90 22.96 -46.73
C SER A 106 -5.84 23.67 -48.10
N LYS A 107 -6.28 24.93 -48.13
CA LYS A 107 -5.94 25.89 -49.18
C LYS A 107 -5.54 27.17 -48.51
N GLY A 108 -4.22 27.36 -48.39
CA GLY A 108 -3.64 28.67 -48.15
C GLY A 108 -4.17 29.67 -49.17
N LYS A 109 -4.92 30.67 -48.71
CA LYS A 109 -5.19 31.90 -49.44
C LYS A 109 -5.03 33.09 -48.51
N ASN A 110 -3.85 33.67 -48.63
CA ASN A 110 -3.46 35.04 -48.38
C ASN A 110 -4.65 36.01 -48.18
N LYS A 111 -4.84 36.50 -46.95
CA LYS A 111 -5.69 37.66 -46.62
C LYS A 111 -4.93 38.68 -45.78
N ASN A 112 -3.75 39.07 -46.25
CA ASN A 112 -3.16 40.34 -45.83
C ASN A 112 -3.98 41.49 -46.44
N LYS A 113 -4.86 42.09 -45.64
CA LYS A 113 -5.24 43.54 -45.66
C LYS A 113 -6.43 43.94 -44.77
N LYS A 114 -6.98 43.08 -43.89
CA LYS A 114 -8.05 43.50 -42.96
C LYS A 114 -7.86 43.14 -41.47
N LEU A 115 -6.67 42.71 -41.04
CA LEU A 115 -6.40 42.34 -39.64
C LEU A 115 -5.65 43.43 -38.82
N LEU A 116 -5.32 44.58 -39.42
CA LEU A 116 -4.48 45.60 -38.75
C LEU A 116 -5.27 46.66 -37.97
N LEU A 117 -6.61 46.70 -38.07
CA LEU A 117 -7.41 47.76 -37.44
C LEU A 117 -8.16 47.34 -36.16
N THR A 118 -8.18 46.04 -35.81
CA THR A 118 -8.86 45.53 -34.59
C THR A 118 -7.92 44.92 -33.55
N LEU A 119 -6.63 44.75 -33.86
CA LEU A 119 -5.64 44.14 -32.95
C LEU A 119 -4.99 45.15 -31.97
N ILE A 120 -4.96 46.43 -32.33
CA ILE A 120 -4.28 47.48 -31.55
C ILE A 120 -5.07 47.88 -30.28
N PRO A 121 -6.41 48.03 -30.31
CA PRO A 121 -7.16 48.40 -29.10
C PRO A 121 -7.23 47.27 -28.07
N THR A 122 -7.33 46.01 -28.52
CA THR A 122 -7.50 44.84 -27.66
C THR A 122 -6.21 44.47 -26.92
N LEU A 123 -5.06 44.62 -27.59
CA LEU A 123 -3.75 44.41 -26.96
C LEU A 123 -3.43 45.53 -25.96
N GLY A 124 -3.83 46.77 -26.25
CA GLY A 124 -3.70 47.91 -25.32
C GLY A 124 -4.53 47.73 -24.05
N CYS A 125 -5.78 47.27 -24.16
CA CYS A 125 -6.63 46.96 -23.01
C CYS A 125 -6.09 45.78 -22.18
N LEU A 126 -5.49 44.77 -22.82
CA LEU A 126 -4.90 43.65 -22.10
C LEU A 126 -3.66 44.07 -21.30
N LEU A 127 -2.81 44.92 -21.90
CA LEU A 127 -1.61 45.44 -21.23
C LEU A 127 -1.96 46.36 -20.06
N SER A 128 -2.97 47.22 -20.19
CA SER A 128 -3.41 48.09 -19.08
C SER A 128 -4.01 47.28 -17.92
N LEU A 129 -4.79 46.24 -18.21
CA LEU A 129 -5.30 45.32 -17.18
C LEU A 129 -4.18 44.59 -16.43
N LEU A 130 -3.16 44.11 -17.14
CA LEU A 130 -2.01 43.44 -16.52
C LEU A 130 -1.20 44.40 -15.63
N LEU A 131 -1.08 45.67 -16.02
CA LEU A 131 -0.41 46.69 -15.19
C LEU A 131 -1.23 47.04 -13.95
N VAL A 132 -2.55 47.14 -14.04
CA VAL A 132 -3.43 47.40 -12.89
C VAL A 132 -3.41 46.23 -11.91
N VAL A 133 -3.47 44.99 -12.40
CA VAL A 133 -3.36 43.78 -11.57
C VAL A 133 -1.97 43.69 -10.93
N GLY A 134 -0.91 44.02 -11.69
CA GLY A 134 0.46 44.08 -11.18
C GLY A 134 0.60 45.10 -10.05
N ILE A 135 0.13 46.33 -10.24
CA ILE A 135 0.19 47.39 -9.22
C ILE A 135 -0.67 47.03 -8.00
N SER A 136 -1.89 46.51 -8.21
CA SER A 136 -2.76 46.02 -7.14
C SER A 136 -2.10 44.91 -6.32
N SER A 137 -1.44 43.95 -6.98
CA SER A 137 -0.71 42.87 -6.31
C SER A 137 0.49 43.37 -5.49
N ILE A 138 1.18 44.42 -5.96
CA ILE A 138 2.28 45.05 -5.23
C ILE A 138 1.76 45.83 -4.02
N ILE A 139 0.63 46.54 -4.16
CA ILE A 139 -0.02 47.26 -3.05
C ILE A 139 -0.54 46.26 -2.00
N CYS A 140 -1.21 45.18 -2.41
CA CYS A 140 -1.65 44.09 -1.53
C CYS A 140 -0.46 43.40 -0.82
N ARG A 141 0.66 43.20 -1.51
CA ARG A 141 1.88 42.66 -0.90
C ARG A 141 2.54 43.63 0.08
N ARG A 142 2.42 44.94 -0.14
CA ARG A 142 2.92 45.97 0.79
C ARG A 142 2.00 46.15 2.00
N LEU A 143 0.69 46.01 1.85
CA LEU A 143 -0.28 46.04 2.95
C LEU A 143 -0.22 44.77 3.84
N ARG A 144 0.30 43.64 3.34
CA ARG A 144 0.56 42.42 4.13
C ARG A 144 1.83 42.44 4.97
N LYS A 145 2.68 43.47 4.83
CA LYS A 145 3.93 43.62 5.60
C LYS A 145 3.82 44.71 6.66
N THR A 146 2.83 44.60 7.56
CA THR A 146 2.87 45.23 8.89
C THR A 146 1.75 44.65 9.74
N GLU A 147 2.07 43.71 10.63
CA GLU A 147 1.61 43.68 12.03
C GLU A 147 2.39 42.59 12.81
N PRO A 148 2.99 42.90 13.98
CA PRO A 148 3.64 41.91 14.85
C PRO A 148 2.65 41.32 15.89
N CYS A 149 2.94 40.08 16.31
CA CYS A 149 2.20 39.17 17.19
C CYS A 149 1.33 39.73 18.34
N SER A 150 0.23 39.03 18.60
CA SER A 150 -0.17 38.71 19.98
C SER A 150 -0.56 37.22 20.13
N ASN A 151 -0.04 36.61 21.19
CA ASN A 151 -0.28 35.23 21.63
C ASN A 151 -1.67 35.08 22.25
N ASN A 152 -2.37 33.96 21.99
CA ASN A 152 -2.82 33.03 23.04
C ASN A 152 -3.57 31.80 22.50
N ARG A 153 -3.03 30.63 22.87
CA ARG A 153 -3.64 29.31 23.20
C ARG A 153 -4.81 28.78 22.35
N SER A 154 -4.56 27.64 21.70
CA SER A 154 -5.09 26.35 22.15
C SER A 154 -4.21 25.19 21.64
N ASN A 155 -4.05 24.15 22.47
CA ASN A 155 -3.29 22.92 22.17
C ASN A 155 -4.00 22.14 21.05
N GLU A 156 -3.71 22.48 19.79
CA GLU A 156 -4.04 21.64 18.65
C GLU A 156 -2.75 21.09 18.05
N ASN A 157 -2.73 19.77 17.88
CA ASN A 157 -1.60 18.98 17.44
C ASN A 157 -1.16 19.45 16.03
N PRO A 158 0.09 19.91 15.80
CA PRO A 158 0.51 20.53 14.53
C PRO A 158 0.49 19.61 13.30
N TRP A 159 0.15 18.33 13.45
CA TRP A 159 0.40 17.27 12.48
C TRP A 159 -0.88 16.58 11.97
N ALA A 160 -1.97 17.31 11.85
CA ALA A 160 -3.11 16.85 11.06
C ALA A 160 -2.73 16.90 9.56
N VAL A 161 -2.15 15.80 9.06
CA VAL A 161 -1.93 15.49 7.63
C VAL A 161 -1.37 16.67 6.85
N LEU A 162 -0.04 16.77 6.80
CA LEU A 162 0.71 17.84 6.14
C LEU A 162 0.12 18.23 4.77
N SER A 163 -0.71 19.27 4.80
CA SER A 163 -0.96 20.23 3.73
C SER A 163 -0.33 21.57 4.10
N PHE A 164 0.83 21.54 4.78
CA PHE A 164 1.56 22.71 5.25
C PHE A 164 2.95 22.73 4.60
N ASP A 165 3.11 23.64 3.63
CA ASP A 165 4.31 23.97 2.85
C ASP A 165 5.44 22.91 2.82
N GLY A 166 5.24 21.83 2.06
CA GLY A 166 6.15 20.67 1.96
C GLY A 166 7.59 20.99 1.52
N ARG A 167 7.89 22.24 1.12
CA ARG A 167 9.25 22.70 0.81
C ARG A 167 10.11 22.86 2.07
N MET A 168 9.53 23.38 3.16
CA MET A 168 10.26 23.58 4.43
C MET A 168 10.63 22.25 5.10
N VAL A 169 9.72 21.27 5.04
CA VAL A 169 9.97 19.92 5.58
C VAL A 169 11.02 19.20 4.73
N TYR A 170 10.96 19.32 3.40
CA TYR A 170 11.98 18.75 2.54
C TYR A 170 13.37 19.30 2.85
N GLU A 171 13.55 20.62 2.88
CA GLU A 171 14.85 21.25 3.15
C GLU A 171 15.39 20.84 4.54
N SER A 172 14.52 20.81 5.54
CA SER A 172 14.88 20.38 6.90
C SER A 172 15.36 18.93 6.96
N ILE A 173 14.72 18.01 6.22
CA ILE A 173 15.12 16.60 6.17
C ILE A 173 16.46 16.41 5.45
N ILE A 174 16.65 17.11 4.32
CA ILE A 174 17.90 17.03 3.57
C ILE A 174 19.08 17.57 4.39
N GLU A 175 18.89 18.68 5.10
CA GLU A 175 19.88 19.22 6.02
C GLU A 175 20.15 18.27 7.19
N ALA A 176 19.10 17.77 7.85
CA ALA A 176 19.21 16.88 9.00
C ALA A 176 19.88 15.53 8.69
N THR A 177 19.83 15.09 7.43
CA THR A 177 20.44 13.83 6.96
C THR A 177 21.72 14.05 6.17
N GLU A 178 22.20 15.29 6.02
CA GLU A 178 23.34 15.65 5.17
C GLU A 178 23.26 15.00 3.76
N GLU A 179 22.14 15.22 3.06
CA GLU A 179 21.84 14.59 1.76
C GLU A 179 21.77 13.05 1.81
N PHE A 180 21.19 12.49 2.87
CA PHE A 180 21.09 11.04 3.10
C PHE A 180 22.46 10.36 3.22
N ASP A 181 23.35 10.95 4.01
CA ASP A 181 24.65 10.37 4.33
C ASP A 181 24.48 9.02 5.06
N ALA A 182 25.38 8.08 4.75
CA ALA A 182 25.35 6.72 5.29
C ALA A 182 25.44 6.68 6.82
N LYS A 183 26.01 7.70 7.48
CA LYS A 183 26.10 7.76 8.95
C LYS A 183 24.74 7.87 9.65
N TYR A 184 23.72 8.35 8.96
CA TYR A 184 22.35 8.43 9.48
C TYR A 184 21.50 7.23 9.10
N CYS A 185 22.01 6.33 8.26
CA CYS A 185 21.28 5.15 7.81
C CYS A 185 21.13 4.14 8.96
N ILE A 186 19.90 3.88 9.37
CA ILE A 186 19.57 2.93 10.44
C ILE A 186 19.12 1.57 9.90
N GLY A 187 18.78 1.47 8.61
CA GLY A 187 18.41 0.20 8.00
C GLY A 187 18.25 0.27 6.49
N VAL A 188 18.56 -0.83 5.81
CA VAL A 188 18.37 -0.97 4.36
C VAL A 188 17.42 -2.13 4.09
N GLY A 189 16.28 -1.84 3.48
CA GLY A 189 15.24 -2.80 3.16
C GLY A 189 15.11 -3.06 1.65
N GLY A 190 14.13 -3.91 1.29
CA GLY A 190 13.77 -4.16 -0.11
C GLY A 190 13.29 -2.88 -0.81
N HIS A 191 12.44 -2.11 -0.11
CA HIS A 191 11.73 -0.94 -0.63
C HIS A 191 12.50 0.39 -0.50
N GLY A 192 13.65 0.43 0.16
CA GLY A 192 14.34 1.68 0.45
C GLY A 192 15.41 1.58 1.52
N SER A 193 15.98 2.73 1.90
CA SER A 193 16.86 2.88 3.06
C SER A 193 16.22 3.84 4.06
N VAL A 194 16.31 3.53 5.34
CA VAL A 194 15.73 4.32 6.44
C VAL A 194 16.84 5.08 7.14
N TYR A 195 16.62 6.38 7.36
CA TYR A 195 17.55 7.30 7.98
C TYR A 195 16.95 7.89 9.25
N ASN A 196 17.77 8.07 10.27
CA ASN A 196 17.42 8.83 11.46
C ASN A 196 17.70 10.31 11.21
N ALA A 197 16.67 11.15 11.27
CA ALA A 197 16.78 12.59 11.05
C ALA A 197 16.36 13.35 12.31
N ARG A 198 17.26 14.18 12.84
CA ARG A 198 16.94 15.13 13.92
C ARG A 198 16.58 16.48 13.32
N LEU A 199 15.32 16.86 13.42
CA LEU A 199 14.83 18.14 12.91
C LEU A 199 15.37 19.32 13.73
N GLN A 200 15.34 20.52 13.16
CA GLN A 200 15.72 21.75 13.85
C GLN A 200 14.86 22.03 15.10
N THR A 201 13.64 21.48 15.15
CA THR A 201 12.74 21.51 16.31
C THR A 201 13.21 20.65 17.47
N GLY A 202 14.21 19.79 17.27
CA GLY A 202 14.70 18.80 18.24
C GLY A 202 14.03 17.43 18.13
N GLU A 203 12.93 17.35 17.39
CA GLU A 203 12.18 16.11 17.12
C GLU A 203 12.99 15.14 16.26
N ILE A 204 12.89 13.85 16.58
CA ILE A 204 13.59 12.78 15.88
C ILE A 204 12.56 12.04 15.02
N VAL A 205 12.86 11.87 13.74
CA VAL A 205 11.97 11.20 12.78
C VAL A 205 12.71 10.13 11.99
N ALA A 206 11.99 9.09 11.58
CA ALA A 206 12.51 8.07 10.68
C ALA A 206 12.15 8.42 9.23
N VAL A 207 13.13 8.49 8.34
CA VAL A 207 12.93 8.84 6.94
C VAL A 207 13.27 7.66 6.04
N LYS A 208 12.26 7.06 5.41
CA LYS A 208 12.44 5.96 4.45
C LYS A 208 12.57 6.52 3.04
N LYS A 209 13.78 6.56 2.51
CA LYS A 209 14.09 6.95 1.13
C LYS A 209 13.94 5.76 0.19
N LEU A 210 13.25 5.94 -0.93
CA LEU A 210 13.07 4.93 -1.96
C LEU A 210 14.37 4.66 -2.73
N LYS A 211 14.50 3.45 -3.30
CA LYS A 211 15.61 3.12 -4.22
C LYS A 211 15.34 3.69 -5.61
N GLU A 212 16.34 4.36 -6.17
CA GLU A 212 16.29 5.08 -7.47
C GLU A 212 16.82 4.25 -8.67
N ALA A 213 16.92 2.91 -8.57
CA ALA A 213 17.38 2.09 -9.69
C ALA A 213 16.24 1.79 -10.67
N VAL A 214 16.48 1.91 -11.99
CA VAL A 214 15.46 1.94 -13.07
C VAL A 214 14.42 0.79 -13.01
N ASP A 215 14.83 -0.47 -12.83
CA ASP A 215 13.88 -1.60 -12.72
C ASP A 215 13.21 -1.69 -11.33
N VAL A 216 13.89 -1.18 -10.32
CA VAL A 216 13.43 -1.08 -8.94
C VAL A 216 12.46 0.09 -8.76
N GLU A 217 12.50 1.08 -9.67
CA GLU A 217 11.74 2.32 -9.60
C GLU A 217 10.23 2.08 -9.73
N ILE A 218 9.80 1.23 -10.68
CA ILE A 218 8.38 0.92 -10.87
C ILE A 218 7.81 0.15 -9.67
N ALA A 219 8.52 -0.85 -9.17
CA ALA A 219 8.10 -1.63 -8.02
C ALA A 219 8.11 -0.81 -6.73
N SER A 220 9.17 0.00 -6.52
CA SER A 220 9.31 0.86 -5.35
C SER A 220 8.29 1.99 -5.36
N ARG A 221 7.97 2.57 -6.52
CA ARG A 221 6.91 3.58 -6.65
C ARG A 221 5.53 3.01 -6.33
N LYS A 222 5.21 1.81 -6.82
CA LYS A 222 3.96 1.12 -6.43
C LYS A 222 3.92 0.83 -4.93
N ALA A 223 5.03 0.42 -4.34
CA ALA A 223 5.11 0.19 -2.90
C ALA A 223 4.89 1.50 -2.11
N PHE A 224 5.49 2.61 -2.55
CA PHE A 224 5.31 3.93 -1.96
C PHE A 224 3.87 4.43 -2.04
N GLU A 225 3.22 4.33 -3.20
CA GLU A 225 1.82 4.73 -3.37
C GLU A 225 0.88 3.88 -2.48
N ARG A 226 1.14 2.56 -2.36
CA ARG A 226 0.40 1.67 -1.46
C ARG A 226 0.58 2.04 0.01
N GLU A 227 1.81 2.32 0.41
CA GLU A 227 2.16 2.64 1.78
C GLU A 227 1.52 3.97 2.20
N ILE A 228 1.56 4.99 1.33
CA ILE A 228 0.85 6.25 1.55
C ILE A 228 -0.65 5.98 1.70
N HIS A 229 -1.26 5.29 0.74
CA HIS A 229 -2.69 5.02 0.77
C HIS A 229 -3.12 4.24 2.02
N ALA A 230 -2.35 3.23 2.43
CA ALA A 230 -2.67 2.44 3.62
C ALA A 230 -2.56 3.27 4.90
N LEU A 231 -1.49 4.05 5.06
CA LEU A 231 -1.24 4.82 6.29
C LEU A 231 -2.02 6.14 6.38
N THR A 232 -2.53 6.66 5.26
CA THR A 232 -3.48 7.78 5.30
C THR A 232 -4.84 7.35 5.83
N GLU A 233 -5.25 6.12 5.53
CA GLU A 233 -6.55 5.54 5.93
C GLU A 233 -6.48 4.86 7.32
N ALA A 234 -5.37 4.17 7.63
CA ALA A 234 -5.20 3.43 8.87
C ALA A 234 -4.56 4.29 9.97
N ARG A 235 -5.28 4.51 11.08
CA ARG A 235 -4.75 5.19 12.27
C ARG A 235 -5.09 4.41 13.52
N HIS A 236 -4.07 3.81 14.11
CA HIS A 236 -4.23 2.98 15.29
C HIS A 236 -2.98 3.09 16.18
N ARG A 237 -3.15 2.91 17.50
CA ARG A 237 -2.05 3.01 18.47
C ARG A 237 -0.91 2.01 18.22
N ASN A 238 -1.21 0.89 17.57
CA ASN A 238 -0.26 -0.19 17.27
C ASN A 238 0.12 -0.21 15.77
N ILE A 239 -0.05 0.90 15.06
CA ILE A 239 0.40 1.09 13.68
C ILE A 239 1.31 2.33 13.67
N VAL A 240 2.45 2.22 12.99
CA VAL A 240 3.41 3.33 12.91
C VAL A 240 2.77 4.58 12.30
N LYS A 241 2.99 5.72 12.93
CA LYS A 241 2.45 7.00 12.49
C LYS A 241 3.26 7.58 11.34
N LEU A 242 2.60 7.77 10.21
CA LEU A 242 3.12 8.54 9.08
C LEU A 242 2.88 10.03 9.32
N TYR A 243 3.94 10.83 9.41
CA TYR A 243 3.84 12.28 9.51
C TYR A 243 3.62 12.92 8.14
N GLY A 244 4.27 12.38 7.11
CA GLY A 244 4.08 12.84 5.73
C GLY A 244 4.98 12.12 4.74
N PHE A 245 4.95 12.61 3.51
CA PHE A 245 5.74 12.07 2.41
C PHE A 245 6.27 13.19 1.54
N CYS A 246 7.35 12.93 0.83
CA CYS A 246 7.88 13.77 -0.22
C CYS A 246 7.94 12.97 -1.52
N SER A 247 7.44 13.57 -2.60
CA SER A 247 7.58 13.05 -3.95
C SER A 247 8.14 14.17 -4.83
N SER A 248 9.46 14.19 -5.01
CA SER A 248 10.19 15.15 -5.83
C SER A 248 10.93 14.44 -6.96
N SER A 249 11.36 15.17 -7.99
CA SER A 249 12.18 14.61 -9.08
C SER A 249 13.55 14.13 -8.61
N ARG A 250 14.03 14.59 -7.44
CA ARG A 250 15.31 14.19 -6.86
C ARG A 250 15.20 13.12 -5.80
N HIS A 251 14.17 13.18 -4.95
CA HIS A 251 13.99 12.23 -3.85
C HIS A 251 12.52 11.91 -3.65
N SER A 252 12.24 10.63 -3.41
CA SER A 252 10.97 10.15 -2.88
C SER A 252 11.22 9.50 -1.53
N PHE A 253 10.56 10.00 -0.49
CA PHE A 253 10.72 9.47 0.86
C PHE A 253 9.47 9.63 1.72
N LEU A 254 9.36 8.80 2.74
CA LEU A 254 8.30 8.78 3.73
C LEU A 254 8.88 9.18 5.09
N VAL A 255 8.15 9.98 5.86
CA VAL A 255 8.56 10.46 7.17
C VAL A 255 7.62 9.88 8.23
N TYR A 256 8.18 9.10 9.15
CA TYR A 256 7.47 8.43 10.24
C TYR A 256 7.94 8.95 11.58
N GLU A 257 7.15 8.63 12.62
CA GLU A 257 7.66 8.66 13.99
C GLU A 257 8.89 7.75 14.13
N PHE A 258 9.85 8.20 14.94
CA PHE A 258 11.02 7.40 15.26
C PHE A 258 10.73 6.54 16.50
N LEU A 259 10.98 5.24 16.40
CA LEU A 259 10.77 4.28 17.48
C LEU A 259 12.14 3.74 17.95
N GLU A 260 12.50 4.09 19.19
CA GLU A 260 13.87 4.00 19.71
C GLU A 260 14.36 2.56 19.92
N SER A 261 13.44 1.66 20.27
CA SER A 261 13.77 0.25 20.49
C SER A 261 14.01 -0.50 19.17
N GLY A 262 13.74 0.11 18.02
CA GLY A 262 13.99 -0.48 16.70
C GLY A 262 13.00 -1.60 16.38
N SER A 263 13.43 -2.57 15.57
CA SER A 263 12.58 -3.71 15.21
C SER A 263 12.56 -4.78 16.29
N LEU A 264 11.46 -5.54 16.36
CA LEU A 264 11.33 -6.71 17.22
C LEU A 264 12.43 -7.74 16.92
N LYS A 265 12.83 -7.88 15.66
CA LYS A 265 13.96 -8.72 15.26
C LYS A 265 15.26 -8.30 15.95
N ASP A 266 15.53 -6.99 16.02
CA ASP A 266 16.74 -6.48 16.66
C ASP A 266 16.71 -6.71 18.18
N VAL A 267 15.55 -6.53 18.79
CA VAL A 267 15.35 -6.80 20.23
C VAL A 267 15.52 -8.28 20.57
N LEU A 268 15.00 -9.20 19.75
CA LEU A 268 15.13 -10.65 19.99
C LEU A 268 16.56 -11.18 19.79
N ASN A 269 17.35 -10.51 18.94
CA ASN A 269 18.75 -10.88 18.66
C ASN A 269 19.75 -10.22 19.61
N ASN A 270 19.36 -9.16 20.33
CA ASN A 270 20.25 -8.43 21.22
C ASN A 270 20.22 -9.03 22.64
N GLU A 271 21.29 -9.70 23.04
CA GLU A 271 21.38 -10.37 24.35
C GLU A 271 21.20 -9.43 25.54
N GLU A 272 21.65 -8.18 25.45
CA GLU A 272 21.54 -7.20 26.54
C GLU A 272 20.08 -6.81 26.80
N ARG A 273 19.28 -6.67 25.72
CA ARG A 273 17.87 -6.24 25.79
C ARG A 273 16.90 -7.34 26.19
N ILE A 274 17.32 -8.60 26.17
CA ILE A 274 16.46 -9.75 26.52
C ILE A 274 16.04 -9.71 27.99
N THR A 275 16.93 -9.26 28.88
CA THR A 275 16.63 -9.17 30.31
C THR A 275 15.51 -8.17 30.61
N THR A 276 15.41 -7.11 29.80
CA THR A 276 14.31 -6.14 29.88
C THR A 276 13.07 -6.62 29.13
N PHE A 277 13.20 -7.43 28.09
CA PHE A 277 12.10 -7.96 27.28
C PHE A 277 11.49 -9.25 27.85
N ASP A 278 10.92 -9.09 29.05
CA ASP A 278 10.27 -10.14 29.84
C ASP A 278 8.97 -10.69 29.21
N TRP A 279 8.38 -11.70 29.86
CA TRP A 279 7.15 -12.35 29.40
C TRP A 279 5.93 -11.42 29.33
N ASN A 280 5.81 -10.43 30.22
CA ASN A 280 4.69 -9.48 30.15
C ASN A 280 4.81 -8.59 28.91
N LYS A 281 6.02 -8.09 28.63
CA LYS A 281 6.27 -7.30 27.42
C LYS A 281 6.06 -8.11 26.16
N ARG A 282 6.50 -9.37 26.12
CA ARG A 282 6.24 -10.29 25.00
C ARG A 282 4.74 -10.51 24.76
N VAL A 283 3.97 -10.74 25.82
CA VAL A 283 2.50 -10.87 25.73
C VAL A 283 1.86 -9.58 25.23
N ASN A 284 2.32 -8.41 25.68
CA ASN A 284 1.83 -7.12 25.22
C ASN A 284 2.16 -6.86 23.75
N VAL A 285 3.36 -7.22 23.28
CA VAL A 285 3.72 -7.15 21.86
C VAL A 285 2.76 -7.98 21.01
N VAL A 286 2.50 -9.24 21.39
CA VAL A 286 1.56 -10.10 20.67
C VAL A 286 0.16 -9.49 20.64
N LYS A 287 -0.30 -8.92 21.76
CA LYS A 287 -1.58 -8.20 21.84
C LYS A 287 -1.62 -6.98 20.91
N GLY A 288 -0.58 -6.15 20.92
CA GLY A 288 -0.49 -4.96 20.08
C GLY A 288 -0.56 -5.28 18.60
N VAL A 289 0.18 -6.31 18.15
CA VAL A 289 0.14 -6.77 16.75
C VAL A 289 -1.25 -7.35 16.41
N ALA A 290 -1.86 -8.12 17.31
CA ALA A 290 -3.20 -8.66 17.10
C ALA A 290 -4.26 -7.55 16.96
N CYS A 291 -4.19 -6.51 17.81
CA CYS A 291 -5.06 -5.34 17.74
C CYS A 291 -4.87 -4.55 16.43
N ALA A 292 -3.62 -4.33 16.01
CA ALA A 292 -3.32 -3.65 14.75
C ALA A 292 -3.93 -4.38 13.54
N LEU A 293 -3.72 -5.70 13.45
CA LEU A 293 -4.25 -6.50 12.36
C LEU A 293 -5.78 -6.60 12.41
N CYS A 294 -6.38 -6.74 13.61
CA CYS A 294 -7.82 -6.70 13.79
C CYS A 294 -8.42 -5.41 13.23
N TYR A 295 -7.86 -4.26 13.61
CA TYR A 295 -8.26 -2.95 13.12
C TYR A 295 -8.19 -2.87 11.59
N MET A 296 -7.06 -3.27 10.99
CA MET A 296 -6.88 -3.22 9.53
C MET A 296 -7.87 -4.13 8.77
N HIS A 297 -8.18 -5.30 9.30
CA HIS A 297 -9.03 -6.29 8.63
C HIS A 297 -10.53 -6.04 8.81
N HIS A 298 -10.95 -5.50 9.96
CA HIS A 298 -12.37 -5.46 10.35
C HIS A 298 -12.90 -4.05 10.60
N GLU A 299 -12.05 -3.08 10.98
CA GLU A 299 -12.48 -1.71 11.28
C GLU A 299 -12.20 -0.75 10.12
N CYS A 300 -11.15 -0.98 9.32
CA CYS A 300 -10.92 -0.24 8.09
C CYS A 300 -11.94 -0.61 7.00
N SER A 301 -12.48 0.39 6.32
CA SER A 301 -13.38 0.22 5.18
C SER A 301 -12.87 1.04 3.98
N PRO A 302 -12.27 0.41 2.96
CA PRO A 302 -12.18 -1.04 2.76
C PRO A 302 -11.12 -1.73 3.64
N PRO A 303 -11.22 -3.05 3.89
CA PRO A 303 -10.21 -3.80 4.65
C PRO A 303 -8.82 -3.72 4.02
N ILE A 304 -7.79 -3.66 4.87
CA ILE A 304 -6.39 -3.54 4.47
C ILE A 304 -5.65 -4.81 4.87
N VAL A 305 -5.04 -5.52 3.91
CA VAL A 305 -4.18 -6.69 4.18
C VAL A 305 -2.71 -6.27 4.05
N HIS A 306 -1.92 -6.49 5.10
CA HIS A 306 -0.54 -6.01 5.21
C HIS A 306 0.42 -6.79 4.30
N ARG A 307 0.31 -8.12 4.29
CA ARG A 307 1.05 -9.11 3.48
C ARG A 307 2.53 -9.32 3.81
N ASP A 308 3.15 -8.44 4.59
CA ASP A 308 4.54 -8.63 5.05
C ASP A 308 4.68 -8.53 6.58
N VAL A 309 3.74 -9.13 7.32
CA VAL A 309 3.83 -9.20 8.79
C VAL A 309 5.02 -10.09 9.18
N SER A 310 6.02 -9.51 9.84
CA SER A 310 7.25 -10.19 10.25
C SER A 310 7.95 -9.42 11.37
N SER A 311 8.89 -10.05 12.08
CA SER A 311 9.60 -9.40 13.20
C SER A 311 10.46 -8.19 12.79
N LYS A 312 10.88 -8.10 11.52
CA LYS A 312 11.57 -6.91 10.97
C LYS A 312 10.65 -5.70 10.79
N ASN A 313 9.33 -5.93 10.65
CA ASN A 313 8.32 -4.92 10.34
C ASN A 313 7.45 -4.57 11.55
N ILE A 314 7.76 -5.13 12.72
CA ILE A 314 7.15 -4.76 14.00
C ILE A 314 8.18 -3.93 14.75
N LEU A 315 7.89 -2.65 14.94
CA LEU A 315 8.73 -1.73 15.68
C LEU A 315 8.24 -1.61 17.12
N LEU A 316 9.14 -1.29 18.03
CA LEU A 316 8.85 -1.16 19.46
C LEU A 316 9.21 0.26 19.94
N ASP A 317 8.38 0.82 20.80
CA ASP A 317 8.70 2.07 21.51
C ASP A 317 9.55 1.82 22.78
N GLU A 318 9.75 2.85 23.60
CA GLU A 318 10.51 2.78 24.85
C GLU A 318 9.87 1.81 25.87
N GLU A 319 8.55 1.69 25.85
CA GLU A 319 7.75 0.82 26.70
C GLU A 319 7.60 -0.61 26.17
N TYR A 320 8.17 -0.90 24.99
CA TYR A 320 8.02 -2.16 24.24
C TYR A 320 6.58 -2.43 23.77
N GLU A 321 5.79 -1.40 23.51
CA GLU A 321 4.52 -1.52 22.80
C GLU A 321 4.77 -1.67 21.28
N ALA A 322 4.01 -2.58 20.66
CA ALA A 322 4.21 -2.96 19.28
C ALA A 322 3.52 -2.02 18.30
N HIS A 323 4.25 -1.65 17.25
CA HIS A 323 3.79 -0.83 16.14
C HIS A 323 4.09 -1.54 14.81
N VAL A 324 3.04 -1.91 14.07
CA VAL A 324 3.17 -2.50 12.73
C VAL A 324 3.61 -1.44 11.74
N SER A 325 4.60 -1.77 10.90
CA SER A 325 5.25 -0.88 9.94
C SER A 325 5.52 -1.56 8.59
N ASP A 326 6.01 -0.80 7.60
CA ASP A 326 6.30 -1.24 6.22
C ASP A 326 5.07 -1.74 5.44
N PHE A 327 4.19 -0.80 5.08
CA PHE A 327 2.97 -1.07 4.32
C PHE A 327 3.23 -1.09 2.80
N GLY A 328 4.48 -1.19 2.34
CA GLY A 328 4.83 -1.20 0.92
C GLY A 328 4.21 -2.36 0.14
N THR A 329 3.92 -3.48 0.82
CA THR A 329 3.25 -4.64 0.23
C THR A 329 1.74 -4.63 0.42
N ALA A 330 1.20 -3.71 1.21
CA ALA A 330 -0.20 -3.72 1.63
C ALA A 330 -1.17 -3.65 0.44
N LYS A 331 -2.32 -4.29 0.61
CA LYS A 331 -3.38 -4.34 -0.38
C LYS A 331 -4.70 -3.99 0.29
N VAL A 332 -5.31 -2.91 -0.19
CA VAL A 332 -6.70 -2.59 0.14
C VAL A 332 -7.61 -3.52 -0.65
N LEU A 333 -8.44 -4.29 0.05
CA LEU A 333 -9.38 -5.23 -0.54
C LEU A 333 -10.59 -4.47 -1.06
N GLN A 334 -10.86 -4.61 -2.36
CA GLN A 334 -12.02 -3.95 -2.96
C GLN A 334 -13.12 -4.98 -3.23
N PRO A 335 -14.39 -4.71 -2.87
CA PRO A 335 -15.49 -5.66 -3.06
C PRO A 335 -15.78 -5.99 -4.54
N TYR A 336 -15.46 -5.06 -5.45
CA TYR A 336 -15.85 -5.12 -6.85
C TYR A 336 -14.67 -5.23 -7.83
N SER A 337 -13.44 -5.43 -7.33
CA SER A 337 -12.27 -5.57 -8.19
C SER A 337 -11.41 -6.77 -7.79
N SER A 338 -10.49 -7.14 -8.69
CA SER A 338 -9.62 -8.28 -8.48
C SER A 338 -8.63 -8.02 -7.33
N ASN A 339 -8.69 -8.88 -6.31
CA ASN A 339 -7.72 -8.91 -5.21
C ASN A 339 -6.48 -9.76 -5.54
N TRP A 340 -6.27 -10.07 -6.83
CA TRP A 340 -5.13 -10.85 -7.30
C TRP A 340 -3.90 -9.97 -7.46
N THR A 341 -2.77 -10.38 -6.88
CA THR A 341 -1.51 -9.64 -6.98
C THR A 341 -0.31 -10.58 -7.04
N SER A 342 0.81 -10.13 -7.60
CA SER A 342 2.10 -10.84 -7.50
C SER A 342 2.43 -11.15 -6.04
N PHE A 343 3.08 -12.29 -5.79
CA PHE A 343 3.57 -12.65 -4.46
C PHE A 343 4.36 -11.48 -3.85
N ALA A 344 4.07 -11.18 -2.59
CA ALA A 344 4.79 -10.23 -1.77
C ALA A 344 4.65 -10.68 -0.32
N GLY A 345 5.79 -10.76 0.37
CA GLY A 345 5.91 -11.26 1.74
C GLY A 345 7.32 -11.78 2.00
N THR A 346 7.66 -11.91 3.28
CA THR A 346 8.96 -12.43 3.70
C THR A 346 8.94 -13.96 3.77
N PHE A 347 9.95 -14.60 3.18
CA PHE A 347 10.14 -16.05 3.27
C PHE A 347 10.25 -16.50 4.73
N GLY A 348 9.54 -17.57 5.08
CA GLY A 348 9.41 -18.05 6.47
C GLY A 348 8.16 -17.56 7.19
N TYR A 349 7.60 -16.42 6.78
CA TYR A 349 6.37 -15.83 7.35
C TYR A 349 5.16 -15.99 6.44
N ALA A 350 5.38 -16.04 5.12
CA ALA A 350 4.30 -16.09 4.15
C ALA A 350 3.46 -17.38 4.25
N ALA A 351 2.16 -17.23 4.10
CA ALA A 351 1.20 -18.32 4.16
C ALA A 351 1.34 -19.29 2.96
N PRO A 352 1.18 -20.61 3.17
CA PRO A 352 1.47 -21.62 2.15
C PRO A 352 0.57 -21.54 0.91
N GLU A 353 -0.68 -21.08 1.04
CA GLU A 353 -1.61 -20.92 -0.08
C GLU A 353 -1.15 -19.88 -1.10
N LEU A 354 -0.29 -18.93 -0.71
CA LEU A 354 0.28 -17.93 -1.62
C LEU A 354 1.29 -18.52 -2.61
N ALA A 355 1.73 -19.77 -2.40
CA ALA A 355 2.58 -20.48 -3.36
C ALA A 355 1.78 -20.99 -4.58
N TYR A 356 0.48 -21.23 -4.41
CA TYR A 356 -0.38 -21.81 -5.45
C TYR A 356 -1.51 -20.88 -5.88
N THR A 357 -1.76 -19.82 -5.13
CA THR A 357 -2.80 -18.82 -5.39
C THR A 357 -2.19 -17.41 -5.37
N MET A 358 -2.69 -16.53 -6.22
CA MET A 358 -2.31 -15.10 -6.23
C MET A 358 -3.42 -14.21 -5.63
N GLU A 359 -4.48 -14.83 -5.11
CA GLU A 359 -5.60 -14.17 -4.44
C GLU A 359 -5.19 -13.75 -3.02
N VAL A 360 -5.30 -12.46 -2.72
CA VAL A 360 -5.00 -11.94 -1.37
C VAL A 360 -6.27 -11.98 -0.52
N LYS A 361 -6.14 -12.58 0.68
CA LYS A 361 -7.16 -12.60 1.73
C LYS A 361 -6.54 -12.19 3.05
N GLU A 362 -7.33 -11.70 4.00
CA GLU A 362 -6.89 -11.34 5.35
C GLU A 362 -6.23 -12.52 6.10
N LYS A 363 -6.57 -13.75 5.73
CA LYS A 363 -6.03 -14.98 6.33
C LYS A 363 -4.53 -15.20 6.11
N CYS A 364 -3.90 -14.55 5.13
CA CYS A 364 -2.44 -14.66 4.97
C CYS A 364 -1.67 -13.88 6.05
N ASP A 365 -2.23 -12.76 6.52
CA ASP A 365 -1.70 -12.01 7.66
C ASP A 365 -1.88 -12.79 8.96
N VAL A 366 -2.99 -13.53 9.12
CA VAL A 366 -3.23 -14.39 10.29
C VAL A 366 -2.13 -15.45 10.42
N TYR A 367 -1.77 -16.10 9.30
CA TYR A 367 -0.68 -17.08 9.31
C TYR A 367 0.66 -16.43 9.70
N SER A 368 0.96 -15.29 9.09
CA SER A 368 2.18 -14.52 9.37
C SER A 368 2.25 -14.07 10.84
N PHE A 369 1.12 -13.69 11.43
CA PHE A 369 0.97 -13.40 12.86
C PHE A 369 1.28 -14.61 13.74
N GLY A 370 0.84 -15.81 13.34
CA GLY A 370 1.19 -17.06 14.03
C GLY A 370 2.71 -17.30 14.08
N VAL A 371 3.40 -17.07 12.95
CA VAL A 371 4.87 -17.20 12.88
C VAL A 371 5.54 -16.20 13.81
N VAL A 372 5.16 -14.91 13.73
CA VAL A 372 5.70 -13.86 14.61
C VAL A 372 5.44 -14.18 16.08
N THR A 373 4.26 -14.68 16.42
CA THR A 373 3.88 -15.01 17.79
C THR A 373 4.79 -16.11 18.34
N LEU A 374 5.02 -17.18 17.60
CA LEU A 374 5.98 -18.22 18.01
C LEU A 374 7.42 -17.68 18.06
N GLU A 375 7.81 -16.78 17.16
CA GLU A 375 9.13 -16.14 17.19
C GLU A 375 9.34 -15.34 18.49
N VAL A 376 8.34 -14.56 18.92
CA VAL A 376 8.36 -13.81 20.18
C VAL A 376 8.46 -14.74 21.38
N ILE A 377 7.73 -15.85 21.39
CA ILE A 377 7.69 -16.76 22.55
C ILE A 377 8.93 -17.65 22.64
N THR A 378 9.45 -18.13 21.51
CA THR A 378 10.62 -19.02 21.45
C THR A 378 11.95 -18.25 21.40
N GLY A 379 11.89 -16.95 21.11
CA GLY A 379 13.05 -16.07 21.01
C GLY A 379 13.88 -16.24 19.73
N ARG A 380 13.41 -17.06 18.78
CA ARG A 380 14.06 -17.38 17.51
C ARG A 380 13.02 -17.71 16.44
N HIS A 381 13.39 -17.67 15.16
CA HIS A 381 12.45 -18.02 14.09
C HIS A 381 11.93 -19.48 14.24
N PRO A 382 10.61 -19.74 14.18
CA PRO A 382 10.03 -21.04 14.53
C PRO A 382 10.13 -22.10 13.41
N GLY A 383 10.90 -21.83 12.35
CA GLY A 383 10.97 -22.71 11.16
C GLY A 383 11.39 -24.15 11.48
N ASP A 384 12.39 -24.34 12.34
CA ASP A 384 12.85 -25.67 12.77
C ASP A 384 11.78 -26.39 13.60
N LEU A 385 11.06 -25.65 14.44
CA LEU A 385 9.98 -26.16 15.28
C LEU A 385 8.80 -26.65 14.43
N ILE A 386 8.36 -25.82 13.48
CA ILE A 386 7.27 -26.14 12.55
C ILE A 386 7.64 -27.36 11.69
N SER A 387 8.87 -27.41 11.17
CA SER A 387 9.35 -28.52 10.34
C SER A 387 9.41 -29.84 11.12
N SER A 388 9.84 -29.79 12.38
CA SER A 388 9.89 -30.96 13.27
C SER A 388 8.48 -31.49 13.59
N LEU A 389 7.54 -30.60 13.89
CA LEU A 389 6.14 -30.96 14.17
C LEU A 389 5.45 -31.58 12.95
N ALA A 390 5.62 -30.98 11.76
CA ALA A 390 5.05 -31.50 10.52
C ALA A 390 5.58 -32.91 10.16
N SER A 391 6.87 -33.16 10.44
CA SER A 391 7.48 -34.47 10.26
C SER A 391 6.90 -35.53 11.20
N SER A 392 6.65 -35.16 12.47
CA SER A 392 6.03 -36.04 13.47
C SER A 392 4.56 -36.36 13.16
N SER A 393 3.80 -35.40 12.59
CA SER A 393 2.40 -35.64 12.18
C SER A 393 2.28 -36.56 10.96
N SER A 394 3.31 -36.62 10.11
CA SER A 394 3.32 -37.44 8.89
C SER A 394 3.71 -38.91 9.13
N SER A 395 4.41 -39.20 10.23
CA SER A 395 4.78 -40.57 10.62
C SER A 395 3.63 -41.28 11.34
N SER A 396 2.64 -41.74 10.57
CA SER A 396 1.56 -42.63 11.00
C SER A 396 2.02 -44.10 11.18
N SER A 397 3.27 -44.31 11.57
CA SER A 397 3.84 -45.64 11.88
C SER A 397 4.10 -45.75 13.38
N SER A 398 3.31 -46.60 13.99
CA SER A 398 3.06 -46.84 15.41
C SER A 398 4.23 -47.41 16.23
N ASN A 399 5.49 -47.07 15.98
CA ASN A 399 6.63 -47.54 16.80
C ASN A 399 7.93 -46.73 16.61
N SER A 400 7.88 -45.41 16.70
CA SER A 400 9.07 -44.60 16.94
C SER A 400 8.80 -43.72 18.13
N THR A 401 9.76 -43.67 19.06
CA THR A 401 9.85 -42.71 20.16
C THR A 401 9.58 -41.30 19.64
N ALA A 402 8.31 -40.90 19.61
CA ALA A 402 7.90 -39.55 19.29
C ALA A 402 8.62 -38.69 20.33
N SER A 403 9.51 -37.82 19.84
CA SER A 403 10.32 -36.98 20.71
C SER A 403 9.38 -35.98 21.35
N HIS A 404 8.79 -36.36 22.48
CA HIS A 404 7.88 -35.53 23.26
C HIS A 404 8.59 -34.22 23.57
N TRP A 405 8.16 -33.12 22.94
CA TRP A 405 8.79 -31.82 23.13
C TRP A 405 8.05 -31.05 24.24
N PRO A 406 8.60 -30.96 25.45
CA PRO A 406 7.97 -30.21 26.53
C PRO A 406 7.97 -28.72 26.19
N LEU A 407 6.87 -28.02 26.49
CA LEU A 407 6.72 -26.59 26.22
C LEU A 407 7.89 -25.77 26.78
N LYS A 408 8.37 -26.14 27.98
CA LYS A 408 9.54 -25.52 28.63
C LYS A 408 10.80 -25.50 27.78
N GLN A 409 11.01 -26.49 26.91
CA GLN A 409 12.14 -26.50 25.99
C GLN A 409 11.91 -25.65 24.74
N ALA A 410 10.64 -25.40 24.36
CA ALA A 410 10.27 -24.52 23.26
C ALA A 410 10.38 -23.03 23.62
N LEU A 411 10.03 -22.67 24.86
CA LEU A 411 10.08 -21.29 25.35
C LEU A 411 11.51 -20.75 25.33
N ASP A 412 11.65 -19.43 25.19
CA ASP A 412 12.94 -18.75 25.24
C ASP A 412 13.65 -18.98 26.58
N GLN A 413 14.69 -19.80 26.58
CA GLN A 413 15.44 -20.20 27.78
C GLN A 413 16.33 -19.09 28.34
N ARG A 414 16.47 -17.96 27.62
CA ARG A 414 17.28 -16.81 28.05
C ARG A 414 16.58 -15.96 29.12
N ILE A 415 15.27 -16.18 29.33
CA ILE A 415 14.48 -15.51 30.37
C ILE A 415 13.94 -16.53 31.39
N PRO A 416 13.68 -16.12 32.65
CA PRO A 416 13.11 -17.01 33.66
C PRO A 416 11.80 -17.61 33.18
N TYR A 417 11.55 -18.89 33.52
CA TYR A 417 10.32 -19.57 33.17
C TYR A 417 9.10 -18.83 33.77
N PRO A 418 8.02 -18.60 33.01
CA PRO A 418 6.86 -17.86 33.51
C PRO A 418 6.13 -18.66 34.57
N ASP A 419 5.52 -17.98 35.53
CA ASP A 419 4.82 -18.58 36.67
C ASP A 419 3.33 -18.19 36.72
N GLY A 420 2.55 -19.01 37.43
CA GLY A 420 1.13 -18.77 37.71
C GLY A 420 0.29 -18.41 36.48
N ASP A 421 -0.44 -17.31 36.59
CA ASP A 421 -1.36 -16.81 35.55
C ASP A 421 -0.64 -16.44 34.24
N LEU A 422 0.62 -15.99 34.32
CA LEU A 422 1.39 -15.59 33.15
C LEU A 422 1.73 -16.79 32.26
N LEU A 423 2.06 -17.92 32.87
CA LEU A 423 2.27 -19.16 32.13
C LEU A 423 0.97 -19.64 31.47
N GLY A 424 -0.19 -19.50 32.14
CA GLY A 424 -1.50 -19.75 31.52
C GLY A 424 -1.74 -18.91 30.27
N HIS A 425 -1.40 -17.61 30.32
CA HIS A 425 -1.48 -16.73 29.15
C HIS A 425 -0.50 -17.12 28.03
N VAL A 426 0.74 -17.47 28.36
CA VAL A 426 1.74 -17.90 27.37
C VAL A 426 1.28 -19.19 26.67
N VAL A 427 0.78 -20.18 27.42
CA VAL A 427 0.21 -21.41 26.87
C VAL A 427 -0.95 -21.11 25.92
N PHE A 428 -1.86 -20.22 26.32
CA PHE A 428 -2.97 -19.80 25.47
C PHE A 428 -2.51 -19.15 24.17
N ILE A 429 -1.53 -18.25 24.24
CA ILE A 429 -0.95 -17.58 23.06
C ILE A 429 -0.27 -18.58 22.14
N VAL A 430 0.48 -19.54 22.67
CA VAL A 430 1.12 -20.60 21.88
C VAL A 430 0.07 -21.44 21.15
N LYS A 431 -1.00 -21.84 21.85
CA LYS A 431 -2.13 -22.55 21.23
C LYS A 431 -2.76 -21.73 20.10
N MET A 432 -3.04 -20.45 20.35
CA MET A 432 -3.60 -19.53 19.35
C MET A 432 -2.69 -19.40 18.12
N ALA A 433 -1.38 -19.31 18.34
CA ALA A 433 -0.39 -19.23 17.27
C ALA A 433 -0.44 -20.48 16.38
N PHE A 434 -0.53 -21.68 16.95
CA PHE A 434 -0.68 -22.90 16.15
C PHE A 434 -1.98 -22.95 15.37
N THR A 435 -3.11 -22.53 15.95
CA THR A 435 -4.37 -22.43 15.21
C THR A 435 -4.25 -21.47 14.01
N CYS A 436 -3.53 -20.35 14.17
CA CYS A 436 -3.23 -19.40 13.09
C CYS A 436 -2.34 -20.01 11.98
N LEU A 437 -1.46 -20.96 12.32
CA LEU A 437 -0.55 -21.63 11.39
C LEU A 437 -1.18 -22.78 10.59
N THR A 438 -2.49 -22.99 10.70
CA THR A 438 -3.18 -24.03 9.94
C THR A 438 -2.99 -23.84 8.42
N ALA A 439 -2.63 -24.91 7.70
CA ALA A 439 -2.38 -24.83 6.26
C ALA A 439 -3.58 -24.30 5.45
N LYS A 440 -4.80 -24.71 5.82
CA LYS A 440 -6.06 -24.28 5.18
C LYS A 440 -6.53 -22.92 5.71
N PRO A 441 -6.65 -21.87 4.87
CA PRO A 441 -7.03 -20.52 5.32
C PRO A 441 -8.39 -20.44 6.01
N GLU A 442 -9.36 -21.25 5.58
CA GLU A 442 -10.72 -21.29 6.14
C GLU A 442 -10.79 -21.80 7.59
N HIS A 443 -9.78 -22.55 8.05
CA HIS A 443 -9.71 -23.04 9.42
C HIS A 443 -8.96 -22.08 10.35
N ARG A 444 -8.25 -21.08 9.82
CA ARG A 444 -7.60 -20.06 10.63
C ARG A 444 -8.66 -19.14 11.26
N PRO A 445 -8.47 -18.68 12.50
CA PRO A 445 -9.37 -17.70 13.10
C PRO A 445 -9.32 -16.35 12.36
N SER A 446 -10.27 -15.46 12.62
CA SER A 446 -10.17 -14.05 12.22
C SER A 446 -9.30 -13.28 13.22
N MET A 447 -8.66 -12.18 12.79
CA MET A 447 -7.91 -11.35 13.74
C MET A 447 -8.80 -10.69 14.81
N GLU A 448 -10.10 -10.53 14.53
CA GLU A 448 -11.09 -10.15 15.55
C GLU A 448 -11.20 -11.21 16.65
N GLN A 449 -11.37 -12.49 16.28
CA GLN A 449 -11.41 -13.60 17.24
C GLN A 449 -10.10 -13.70 18.03
N VAL A 450 -8.95 -13.61 17.35
CA VAL A 450 -7.62 -13.66 17.98
C VAL A 450 -7.45 -12.51 18.98
N SER A 451 -7.74 -11.27 18.57
CA SER A 451 -7.61 -10.08 19.40
C SER A 451 -8.50 -10.14 20.65
N GLN A 452 -9.77 -10.51 20.47
CA GLN A 452 -10.72 -10.66 21.57
C GLN A 452 -10.29 -11.75 22.55
N GLN A 453 -9.85 -12.91 22.06
CA GLN A 453 -9.50 -14.04 22.92
C GLN A 453 -8.16 -13.87 23.65
N ILE A 454 -7.16 -13.22 23.04
CA ILE A 454 -5.89 -12.91 23.71
C ILE A 454 -6.08 -11.78 24.73
N SER A 455 -7.03 -10.85 24.47
CA SER A 455 -7.35 -9.75 25.39
C SER A 455 -8.25 -10.17 26.55
N ALA A 456 -9.20 -11.07 26.30
CA ALA A 456 -9.93 -11.76 27.35
C ALA A 456 -8.92 -12.55 28.16
N ARG A 457 -8.86 -12.33 29.48
CA ARG A 457 -8.01 -13.13 30.38
C ARG A 457 -8.43 -14.59 30.26
N GLY A 458 -7.75 -15.34 29.39
CA GLY A 458 -7.92 -16.78 29.25
C GLY A 458 -7.38 -17.43 30.52
N SER A 459 -8.20 -17.46 31.56
CA SER A 459 -7.97 -18.33 32.71
C SER A 459 -8.20 -19.75 32.22
N ILE A 460 -7.16 -20.34 31.61
CA ILE A 460 -7.12 -21.79 31.55
C ILE A 460 -6.68 -22.22 32.95
N MET A 461 -7.62 -22.71 33.76
CA MET A 461 -7.29 -23.55 34.90
C MET A 461 -6.72 -24.87 34.37
N ILE A 462 -5.42 -24.88 34.04
CA ILE A 462 -4.68 -26.13 33.83
C ILE A 462 -4.19 -26.59 35.20
N SER A 463 -4.83 -27.63 35.72
CA SER A 463 -4.32 -28.39 36.86
C SER A 463 -3.05 -29.12 36.43
N ALA A 464 -1.89 -28.67 36.93
CA ALA A 464 -0.53 -29.15 36.65
C ALA A 464 0.12 -28.57 35.37
N LEU A 465 0.84 -27.46 35.57
CA LEU A 465 1.48 -26.62 34.54
C LEU A 465 2.90 -27.09 34.15
N GLU A 466 3.40 -28.17 34.75
CA GLU A 466 4.80 -28.60 34.62
C GLU A 466 5.07 -29.58 33.46
N ASP A 467 4.03 -30.20 32.88
CA ASP A 467 4.15 -31.25 31.87
C ASP A 467 3.41 -30.97 30.54
N ILE A 468 3.14 -29.69 30.22
CA ILE A 468 2.43 -29.35 28.96
C ILE A 468 3.31 -29.70 27.76
N LYS A 469 2.77 -30.55 26.88
CA LYS A 469 3.43 -30.94 25.62
C LYS A 469 2.97 -30.04 24.49
N LEU A 470 3.89 -29.70 23.60
CA LEU A 470 3.57 -28.82 22.47
C LEU A 470 2.53 -29.45 21.54
N GLU A 471 2.55 -30.77 21.37
CA GLU A 471 1.60 -31.56 20.58
C GLU A 471 0.15 -31.44 21.08
N GLU A 472 -0.06 -31.24 22.39
CA GLU A 472 -1.39 -31.06 22.97
C GLU A 472 -2.00 -29.68 22.64
N LEU A 473 -1.15 -28.75 22.21
CA LEU A 473 -1.53 -27.39 21.82
C LEU A 473 -1.73 -27.24 20.30
N VAL A 474 -1.34 -28.26 19.53
CA VAL A 474 -1.45 -28.28 18.06
C VAL A 474 -2.69 -29.07 17.67
N ASP A 475 -3.64 -28.43 17.00
CA ASP A 475 -4.76 -29.17 16.41
C ASP A 475 -4.25 -30.11 15.29
N PRO A 476 -4.71 -31.37 15.19
CA PRO A 476 -4.21 -32.35 14.22
C PRO A 476 -4.30 -31.91 12.74
N GLY A 477 -5.14 -30.92 12.44
CA GLY A 477 -5.29 -30.34 11.11
C GLY A 477 -4.29 -29.23 10.75
N CYS A 478 -3.41 -28.81 11.68
CA CYS A 478 -2.53 -27.66 11.44
C CYS A 478 -1.49 -27.91 10.33
N PHE A 479 -0.98 -29.14 10.23
CA PHE A 479 0.15 -29.50 9.34
C PHE A 479 -0.19 -30.53 8.25
N THR A 480 -1.48 -30.83 8.04
CA THR A 480 -1.89 -31.69 6.94
C THR A 480 -1.97 -30.87 5.65
N TYR A 481 -0.96 -31.03 4.80
CA TYR A 481 -0.86 -30.39 3.48
C TYR A 481 -1.70 -31.10 2.43
#